data_AF-D0UJI3-F1
#
_entry.id   AF-D0UJI3-F1
#
_cell.length_a   1.000
_cell.length_b   1.000
_cell.length_c   1.000
_cell.angle_alpha   90.00
_cell.angle_beta   90.00
_cell.angle_gamma   90.00
#
_symmetry.space_group_name_H-M   'P 1'
#
loop_
_entity.id
_entity.type
_entity.pdbx_description
1 polymer ?
#
loop_
_entity_poly.entity_id
_entity_poly.type
_entity_poly.pdbx_seq_one_letter_code
_entity_poly.pdbx_strand_id
1 'polypeptide(L)'
;LEKSRIVAQSKDERNYHVFYCMLAGLNRDERAQLELKEAKSYRYLIGGNCITCEGRNDAAEFADIRSAMKVLLFNDSEILQILQVLSAILHLGNIQFRSISVSNMDASDIVDDSNVSTVAKLLGSKRDHLKDALTTKTIFAQGDSVTSRLGQDQANDVRDAFAKGVYGRLFVWIVKKLNNAIYRESPNGAKRTSIGVL
;
A
#
# COMPACT_ATOMS: atom_id res chain seq x y z
N LEU A 1 -12.02 8.40 0.42
CA LEU A 1 -10.66 7.90 0.12
C LEU A 1 -10.54 7.62 -1.38
N GLU A 2 -9.73 8.40 -2.09
CA GLU A 2 -9.50 8.24 -3.53
C GLU A 2 -8.43 7.16 -3.77
N LYS A 3 -8.84 5.89 -3.95
CA LYS A 3 -7.88 4.77 -4.06
C LYS A 3 -7.08 4.79 -5.36
N SER A 4 -7.65 5.30 -6.46
CA SER A 4 -6.99 5.42 -7.76
C SER A 4 -5.65 6.16 -7.67
N ARG A 5 -5.58 7.20 -6.81
CA ARG A 5 -4.38 8.00 -6.56
C ARG A 5 -3.14 7.19 -6.16
N ILE A 6 -3.32 5.99 -5.61
CA ILE A 6 -2.20 5.11 -5.24
C ILE A 6 -1.41 4.66 -6.46
N VAL A 7 -2.08 4.38 -7.57
CA VAL A 7 -1.46 3.72 -8.74
C VAL A 7 -1.31 4.66 -9.94
N ALA A 8 -2.04 5.77 -9.96
CA ALA A 8 -1.98 6.78 -11.00
C ALA A 8 -2.18 8.19 -10.41
N GLN A 9 -1.43 9.16 -10.92
CA GLN A 9 -1.56 10.58 -10.57
C GLN A 9 -1.65 11.41 -11.84
N SER A 10 -2.44 12.48 -11.81
CA SER A 10 -2.46 13.46 -12.89
C SER A 10 -1.12 14.20 -12.99
N LYS A 11 -0.85 14.83 -14.13
CA LYS A 11 0.32 15.67 -14.31
C LYS A 11 0.39 16.73 -13.21
N ASP A 12 1.59 16.90 -12.66
CA ASP A 12 1.94 17.83 -11.59
C ASP A 12 1.30 17.49 -10.22
N GLU A 13 0.59 16.36 -10.11
CA GLU A 13 0.07 15.85 -8.84
C GLU A 13 0.99 14.83 -8.17
N ARG A 14 0.92 14.79 -6.84
CA ARG A 14 1.59 13.78 -6.02
C ARG A 14 0.64 12.65 -5.63
N ASN A 15 1.23 11.54 -5.18
CA ASN A 15 0.53 10.53 -4.41
C ASN A 15 0.23 11.05 -2.97
N TYR A 16 -0.34 10.22 -2.10
CA TYR A 16 -0.58 10.60 -0.70
C TYR A 16 0.71 10.99 0.02
N HIS A 17 0.63 12.05 0.84
CA HIS A 17 1.79 12.64 1.53
C HIS A 17 2.57 11.64 2.37
N VAL A 18 1.89 10.66 2.98
CA VAL A 18 2.52 9.68 3.86
C VAL A 18 3.70 8.95 3.22
N PHE A 19 3.68 8.70 1.90
CA PHE A 19 4.81 8.06 1.21
C PHE A 19 6.03 8.97 1.17
N TYR A 20 5.85 10.25 0.85
CA TYR A 20 6.95 11.23 0.79
C TYR A 20 7.46 11.57 2.19
N CYS A 21 6.54 11.76 3.16
CA CYS A 21 6.87 11.94 4.57
C CYS A 21 7.71 10.79 5.11
N MET A 22 7.27 9.55 4.90
CA MET A 22 8.01 8.35 5.31
C MET A 22 9.41 8.31 4.69
N LEU A 23 9.53 8.54 3.39
CA LEU A 23 10.84 8.50 2.72
C LEU A 23 11.79 9.61 3.16
N ALA A 24 11.27 10.77 3.56
CA ALA A 24 12.05 11.91 4.02
C ALA A 24 12.41 11.84 5.50
N GLY A 25 11.54 11.26 6.34
CA GLY A 25 11.67 11.32 7.80
C GLY A 25 12.16 10.04 8.48
N LEU A 26 12.22 8.89 7.78
CA LEU A 26 12.80 7.66 8.35
C LEU A 26 14.32 7.81 8.53
N ASN A 27 14.83 7.25 9.64
CA ASN A 27 16.27 7.11 9.82
C ASN A 27 16.85 6.00 8.92
N ARG A 28 18.18 5.92 8.86
CA ARG A 28 18.89 4.96 7.99
C ARG A 28 18.52 3.50 8.28
N ASP A 29 18.37 3.13 9.53
CA ASP A 29 18.15 1.75 9.96
C ASP A 29 16.71 1.32 9.66
N GLU A 30 15.72 2.16 10.00
CA GLU A 30 14.31 1.91 9.65
C GLU A 30 14.13 1.84 8.13
N ARG A 31 14.78 2.75 7.38
CA ARG A 31 14.75 2.75 5.92
C ARG A 31 15.34 1.47 5.33
N ALA A 32 16.46 0.98 5.88
CA ALA A 32 17.08 -0.27 5.46
C ALA A 32 16.20 -1.49 5.80
N GLN A 33 15.60 -1.52 6.99
CA GLN A 33 14.68 -2.58 7.41
C GLN A 33 13.45 -2.68 6.49
N LEU A 34 12.97 -1.54 6.01
CA LEU A 34 11.83 -1.43 5.08
C LEU A 34 12.23 -1.56 3.60
N GLU A 35 13.52 -1.76 3.31
CA GLU A 35 14.08 -1.88 1.96
C GLU A 35 13.81 -0.66 1.05
N LEU A 36 13.71 0.53 1.67
CA LEU A 36 13.26 1.75 1.01
C LEU A 36 14.37 2.52 0.28
N LYS A 37 14.09 2.92 -0.96
CA LYS A 37 14.94 3.77 -1.83
C LYS A 37 14.40 5.20 -1.90
N GLU A 38 14.93 6.03 -2.79
CA GLU A 38 14.45 7.40 -3.01
C GLU A 38 13.08 7.40 -3.70
N ALA A 39 12.30 8.48 -3.56
CA ALA A 39 10.96 8.58 -4.15
C ALA A 39 10.94 8.30 -5.66
N LYS A 40 11.95 8.79 -6.39
CA LYS A 40 12.12 8.59 -7.84
C LYS A 40 12.28 7.12 -8.26
N SER A 41 12.60 6.23 -7.32
CA SER A 41 12.77 4.80 -7.56
C SER A 41 11.45 4.02 -7.57
N TYR A 42 10.31 4.67 -7.31
CA TYR A 42 9.02 4.01 -7.18
C TYR A 42 8.03 4.51 -8.23
N ARG A 43 7.55 3.59 -9.08
CA ARG A 43 6.56 3.87 -10.13
C ARG A 43 5.36 4.65 -9.60
N TYR A 44 4.83 4.26 -8.44
CA TYR A 44 3.66 4.88 -7.83
C TYR A 44 3.90 6.30 -7.31
N LEU A 45 5.14 6.79 -7.24
CA LEU A 45 5.44 8.14 -6.76
C LEU A 45 5.82 9.12 -7.87
N ILE A 46 6.06 8.62 -9.09
CA ILE A 46 6.56 9.41 -10.23
C ILE A 46 5.51 9.61 -11.34
N GLY A 47 4.32 9.02 -11.23
CA GLY A 47 3.29 9.06 -12.28
C GLY A 47 2.83 10.48 -12.64
N GLY A 48 2.81 11.39 -11.67
CA GLY A 48 2.46 12.80 -11.90
C GLY A 48 3.65 13.72 -12.21
N ASN A 49 4.87 13.18 -12.35
CA ASN A 49 6.10 13.98 -12.56
C ASN A 49 6.34 15.05 -11.48
N CYS A 50 5.86 14.81 -10.26
CA CYS A 50 5.97 15.71 -9.12
C CYS A 50 6.24 14.89 -7.86
N ILE A 51 7.36 15.16 -7.18
CA ILE A 51 7.74 14.47 -5.93
C ILE A 51 7.94 15.44 -4.75
N THR A 52 8.03 16.75 -5.04
CA THR A 52 8.16 17.83 -4.06
C THR A 52 6.89 18.68 -4.05
N CYS A 53 6.64 19.40 -2.96
CA CYS A 53 5.56 20.37 -2.87
C CYS A 53 6.08 21.61 -2.16
N GLU A 54 5.87 22.77 -2.80
CA GLU A 54 6.34 24.04 -2.28
C GLU A 54 5.73 24.33 -0.90
N GLY A 55 6.54 24.88 0.00
CA GLY A 55 6.11 25.22 1.36
C GLY A 55 5.94 24.03 2.31
N ARG A 56 6.23 22.79 1.88
CA ARG A 56 6.09 21.59 2.73
C ARG A 56 7.43 20.96 3.09
N ASN A 57 7.61 20.67 4.37
CA ASN A 57 8.72 19.87 4.87
C ASN A 57 8.23 18.46 5.21
N ASP A 58 8.35 17.53 4.27
CA ASP A 58 7.86 16.17 4.42
C ASP A 58 8.50 15.42 5.60
N ALA A 59 9.75 15.73 5.97
CA ALA A 59 10.42 15.13 7.13
C ALA A 59 9.84 15.65 8.47
N ALA A 60 9.57 16.95 8.57
CA ALA A 60 8.90 17.52 9.74
C ALA A 60 7.47 16.96 9.89
N GLU A 61 6.72 16.91 8.79
CA GLU A 61 5.38 16.33 8.74
C GLU A 61 5.38 14.85 9.15
N PHE A 62 6.44 14.09 8.84
CA PHE A 62 6.57 12.72 9.32
C PHE A 62 6.74 12.63 10.84
N ALA A 63 7.52 13.54 11.44
CA ALA A 63 7.67 13.62 12.88
C ALA A 63 6.32 13.95 13.57
N ASP A 64 5.54 14.84 12.97
CA ASP A 64 4.19 15.18 13.43
C ASP A 64 3.24 13.97 13.32
N ILE A 65 3.27 13.24 12.19
CA ILE A 65 2.49 12.01 12.01
C ILE A 65 2.83 10.97 13.08
N ARG A 66 4.13 10.72 13.36
CA ARG A 66 4.56 9.77 14.40
C ARG A 66 4.09 10.22 15.79
N SER A 67 4.22 11.50 16.09
CA SER A 67 3.79 12.07 17.37
C SER A 67 2.27 11.93 17.56
N ALA A 68 1.49 12.23 16.52
CA ALA A 68 0.04 12.05 16.54
C ALA A 68 -0.37 10.58 16.74
N MET A 69 0.30 9.64 16.07
CA MET A 69 0.08 8.20 16.28
C MET A 69 0.33 7.80 17.74
N LYS A 70 1.38 8.34 18.39
CA LYS A 70 1.63 8.08 19.81
C LYS A 70 0.53 8.62 20.72
N VAL A 71 0.07 9.85 20.48
CA VAL A 71 -1.04 10.45 21.22
C VAL A 71 -2.32 9.61 21.07
N LEU A 72 -2.51 9.01 19.90
CA LEU A 72 -3.65 8.16 19.56
C LEU A 72 -3.45 6.69 19.93
N LEU A 73 -2.49 6.41 20.82
CA LEU A 73 -2.25 5.10 21.44
C LEU A 73 -1.86 3.99 20.44
N PHE A 74 -1.19 4.35 19.35
CA PHE A 74 -0.50 3.38 18.51
C PHE A 74 0.83 3.01 19.17
N ASN A 75 1.06 1.70 19.38
CA ASN A 75 2.34 1.23 19.88
C ASN A 75 3.40 1.17 18.76
N ASP A 76 4.68 1.00 19.13
CA ASP A 76 5.78 0.97 18.14
C ASP A 76 5.64 -0.15 17.10
N SER A 77 5.13 -1.31 17.50
CA SER A 77 4.89 -2.43 16.59
C SER A 77 3.80 -2.10 15.58
N GLU A 78 2.70 -1.48 16.00
CA GLU A 78 1.63 -1.03 15.12
C GLU A 78 2.11 0.04 14.13
N ILE A 79 2.92 1.00 14.58
CA ILE A 79 3.52 2.01 13.71
C ILE A 79 4.45 1.34 12.68
N LEU A 80 5.31 0.42 13.12
CA LEU A 80 6.18 -0.32 12.21
C LEU A 80 5.37 -1.12 11.18
N GLN A 81 4.30 -1.79 11.59
CA GLN A 81 3.42 -2.55 10.68
C GLN A 81 2.76 -1.64 9.64
N ILE A 82 2.29 -0.44 10.04
CA ILE A 82 1.79 0.56 9.07
C ILE A 82 2.88 0.89 8.05
N LEU A 83 4.11 1.16 8.50
CA LEU A 83 5.22 1.51 7.61
C LEU A 83 5.62 0.33 6.70
N GLN A 84 5.58 -0.91 7.19
CA GLN A 84 5.79 -2.12 6.39
C GLN A 84 4.75 -2.25 5.28
N VAL A 85 3.47 -2.01 5.57
CA VAL A 85 2.40 -2.04 4.56
C VAL A 85 2.59 -0.93 3.52
N LEU A 86 2.97 0.28 3.94
CA LEU A 86 3.25 1.38 3.02
C LEU A 86 4.46 1.09 2.13
N SER A 87 5.55 0.55 2.69
CA SER A 87 6.71 0.10 1.91
C SER A 87 6.33 -1.00 0.92
N ALA A 88 5.55 -1.99 1.34
CA ALA A 88 5.09 -3.07 0.47
C ALA A 88 4.30 -2.54 -0.74
N ILE A 89 3.47 -1.51 -0.56
CA ILE A 89 2.76 -0.86 -1.68
C ILE A 89 3.73 -0.24 -2.70
N LEU A 90 4.80 0.41 -2.22
CA LEU A 90 5.81 1.01 -3.10
C LEU A 90 6.56 -0.06 -3.91
N HIS A 91 7.00 -1.14 -3.26
CA HIS A 91 7.65 -2.26 -3.94
C HIS A 91 6.71 -2.99 -4.90
N LEU A 92 5.44 -3.13 -4.52
CA LEU A 92 4.42 -3.75 -5.37
C LEU A 92 4.33 -3.02 -6.71
N GLY A 93 4.30 -1.67 -6.72
CA GLY A 93 4.27 -0.88 -7.95
C GLY A 93 5.49 -1.03 -8.87
N ASN A 94 6.60 -1.54 -8.35
CA ASN A 94 7.82 -1.80 -9.12
C ASN A 94 7.89 -3.22 -9.69
N ILE A 95 6.91 -4.09 -9.41
CA ILE A 95 6.84 -5.40 -10.06
C ILE A 95 6.53 -5.20 -11.55
N GLN A 96 7.43 -5.74 -12.38
CA GLN A 96 7.33 -5.72 -13.82
C GLN A 96 6.94 -7.10 -14.34
N PHE A 97 6.00 -7.11 -15.27
CA PHE A 97 5.55 -8.31 -15.97
C PHE A 97 6.05 -8.27 -17.40
N ARG A 98 6.38 -9.43 -17.96
CA ARG A 98 6.66 -9.64 -19.39
C ARG A 98 5.58 -10.52 -20.00
N SER A 99 5.23 -10.24 -21.25
CA SER A 99 4.34 -11.10 -22.01
C SER A 99 5.05 -12.39 -22.41
N ILE A 100 4.35 -13.52 -22.26
CA ILE A 100 4.77 -14.85 -22.72
C ILE A 100 3.58 -15.56 -23.36
N SER A 101 3.84 -16.63 -24.11
CA SER A 101 2.78 -17.49 -24.64
C SER A 101 2.86 -18.86 -24.00
N VAL A 102 1.74 -19.36 -23.50
CA VAL A 102 1.61 -20.72 -22.93
C VAL A 102 0.47 -21.41 -23.67
N SER A 103 0.77 -22.50 -24.39
CA SER A 103 -0.23 -23.24 -25.18
C SER A 103 -1.02 -22.36 -26.16
N ASN A 104 -0.34 -21.41 -26.83
CA ASN A 104 -0.93 -20.41 -27.73
C ASN A 104 -1.91 -19.43 -27.06
N MET A 105 -1.88 -19.32 -25.73
CA MET A 105 -2.65 -18.33 -24.97
C MET A 105 -1.73 -17.24 -24.42
N ASP A 106 -2.26 -16.01 -24.39
CA ASP A 106 -1.59 -14.87 -23.77
C ASP A 106 -1.40 -15.11 -22.27
N ALA A 107 -0.16 -15.00 -21.83
CA ALA A 107 0.24 -15.19 -20.45
C ALA A 107 1.30 -14.15 -20.06
N SER A 108 1.64 -14.13 -18.78
CA SER A 108 2.66 -13.25 -18.24
C SER A 108 3.50 -13.95 -17.20
N ASP A 109 4.72 -13.45 -17.08
CA ASP A 109 5.66 -13.85 -16.06
C ASP A 109 6.31 -12.61 -15.45
N ILE A 110 6.84 -12.74 -14.23
CA ILE A 110 7.51 -11.65 -13.53
C ILE A 110 8.95 -11.57 -14.04
N VAL A 111 9.40 -10.35 -14.38
CA VAL A 111 10.74 -10.11 -14.94
C VAL A 111 11.84 -10.37 -13.90
N ASP A 112 11.63 -9.88 -12.69
CA ASP A 112 12.57 -10.01 -11.57
C ASP A 112 11.82 -10.20 -10.24
N ASP A 113 12.33 -11.11 -9.43
CA ASP A 113 11.69 -11.55 -8.19
C ASP A 113 12.06 -10.68 -6.97
N SER A 114 12.94 -9.68 -7.11
CA SER A 114 13.40 -8.89 -5.95
C SER A 114 12.23 -8.18 -5.27
N ASN A 115 11.43 -7.40 -6.01
CA ASN A 115 10.29 -6.68 -5.44
C ASN A 115 9.22 -7.64 -4.90
N VAL A 116 8.98 -8.79 -5.54
CA VAL A 116 8.05 -9.80 -5.03
C VAL A 116 8.52 -10.32 -3.68
N SER A 117 9.81 -10.62 -3.57
CA SER A 117 10.42 -11.15 -2.35
C SER A 117 10.35 -10.13 -1.21
N THR A 118 10.65 -8.86 -1.50
CA THR A 118 10.49 -7.74 -0.55
C THR A 118 9.04 -7.59 -0.10
N VAL A 119 8.07 -7.57 -1.02
CA VAL A 119 6.64 -7.46 -0.68
C VAL A 119 6.18 -8.64 0.18
N ALA A 120 6.56 -9.87 -0.18
CA ALA A 120 6.21 -11.07 0.56
C ALA A 120 6.78 -11.03 1.99
N LYS A 121 8.05 -10.63 2.15
CA LYS A 121 8.69 -10.44 3.45
C LYS A 121 7.98 -9.39 4.31
N LEU A 122 7.68 -8.21 3.74
CA LEU A 122 7.04 -7.11 4.46
C LEU A 122 5.59 -7.43 4.88
N LEU A 123 4.86 -8.20 4.07
CA LEU A 123 3.49 -8.61 4.35
C LEU A 123 3.38 -9.94 5.10
N GLY A 124 4.50 -10.60 5.42
CA GLY A 124 4.52 -11.90 6.09
C GLY A 124 3.87 -13.03 5.28
N SER A 125 3.95 -12.96 3.95
CA SER A 125 3.38 -13.97 3.04
C SER A 125 4.47 -14.79 2.34
N LYS A 126 4.08 -15.92 1.74
CA LYS A 126 4.99 -16.72 0.92
C LYS A 126 5.15 -16.06 -0.46
N ARG A 127 6.40 -15.90 -0.90
CA ARG A 127 6.73 -15.32 -2.21
C ARG A 127 5.95 -15.99 -3.35
N ASP A 128 5.94 -17.32 -3.38
CA ASP A 128 5.33 -18.06 -4.49
C ASP A 128 3.80 -17.86 -4.53
N HIS A 129 3.14 -17.78 -3.36
CA HIS A 129 1.72 -17.44 -3.30
C HIS A 129 1.44 -16.03 -3.84
N LEU A 130 2.33 -15.07 -3.57
CA LEU A 130 2.19 -13.72 -4.12
C LEU A 130 2.41 -13.71 -5.64
N LYS A 131 3.39 -14.47 -6.16
CA LYS A 131 3.60 -14.61 -7.62
C LYS A 131 2.36 -15.19 -8.29
N ASP A 132 1.81 -16.27 -7.75
CA ASP A 132 0.63 -16.90 -8.32
C ASP A 132 -0.59 -15.97 -8.24
N ALA A 133 -0.81 -15.29 -7.11
CA ALA A 133 -1.88 -14.31 -6.97
C ALA A 133 -1.80 -13.14 -7.96
N LEU A 134 -0.59 -12.77 -8.40
CA LEU A 134 -0.37 -11.68 -9.35
C LEU A 134 -0.39 -12.13 -10.82
N THR A 135 -0.17 -13.42 -11.11
CA THR A 135 0.03 -13.93 -12.48
C THR A 135 -1.00 -14.97 -12.90
N THR A 136 -1.92 -15.38 -12.02
CA THR A 136 -2.93 -16.39 -12.32
C THR A 136 -4.33 -15.92 -11.96
N LYS A 137 -5.32 -16.52 -12.61
CA LYS A 137 -6.73 -16.46 -12.23
C LYS A 137 -7.28 -17.88 -12.10
N THR A 138 -8.12 -18.08 -11.10
CA THR A 138 -8.89 -19.32 -10.92
C THR A 138 -10.35 -19.02 -11.13
N ILE A 139 -10.99 -19.75 -12.05
CA ILE A 139 -12.41 -19.67 -12.34
C ILE A 139 -13.06 -20.95 -11.83
N PHE A 140 -14.11 -20.81 -11.02
CA PHE A 140 -14.92 -21.92 -10.55
C PHE A 140 -16.14 -22.09 -11.46
N ALA A 141 -16.29 -23.27 -12.06
CA ALA A 141 -17.39 -23.58 -12.96
C ALA A 141 -17.93 -24.99 -12.66
N GLN A 142 -19.21 -25.08 -12.29
CA GLN A 142 -19.95 -26.35 -12.12
C GLN A 142 -19.25 -27.41 -11.23
N GLY A 143 -18.53 -26.98 -10.19
CA GLY A 143 -17.83 -27.88 -9.26
C GLY A 143 -16.33 -28.06 -9.57
N ASP A 144 -15.88 -27.64 -10.76
CA ASP A 144 -14.47 -27.66 -11.15
C ASP A 144 -13.81 -26.29 -10.98
N SER A 145 -12.49 -26.29 -10.77
CA SER A 145 -11.67 -25.07 -10.75
C SER A 145 -10.63 -25.10 -11.85
N VAL A 146 -10.67 -24.11 -12.75
CA VAL A 146 -9.68 -23.94 -13.82
C VAL A 146 -8.77 -22.78 -13.46
N THR A 147 -7.47 -23.06 -13.29
CA THR A 147 -6.44 -22.03 -13.09
C THR A 147 -5.71 -21.77 -14.41
N SER A 148 -5.62 -20.50 -14.78
CA SER A 148 -4.93 -20.04 -16.00
C SER A 148 -4.01 -18.85 -15.68
N ARG A 149 -2.96 -18.67 -16.48
CA ARG A 149 -2.08 -17.50 -16.37
C ARG A 149 -2.80 -16.26 -16.92
N LEU A 150 -2.50 -15.10 -16.35
CA LEU A 150 -3.00 -13.79 -16.78
C LEU A 150 -2.11 -13.24 -17.89
N GLY A 151 -2.69 -12.53 -18.86
CA GLY A 151 -1.92 -11.70 -19.78
C GLY A 151 -1.23 -10.54 -19.06
N GLN A 152 -0.24 -9.91 -19.71
CA GLN A 152 0.57 -8.84 -19.10
C GLN A 152 -0.27 -7.67 -18.57
N ASP A 153 -1.25 -7.19 -19.34
CA ASP A 153 -2.11 -6.09 -18.93
C ASP A 153 -3.01 -6.48 -17.75
N GLN A 154 -3.56 -7.70 -17.77
CA GLN A 154 -4.36 -8.22 -16.66
C GLN A 154 -3.53 -8.36 -15.37
N ALA A 155 -2.26 -8.78 -15.48
CA ALA A 155 -1.37 -8.86 -14.33
C ALA A 155 -1.04 -7.47 -13.76
N ASN A 156 -0.87 -6.45 -14.61
CA ASN A 156 -0.75 -5.05 -14.18
C ASN A 156 -2.01 -4.58 -13.44
N ASP A 157 -3.20 -4.87 -13.98
CA ASP A 157 -4.47 -4.52 -13.35
C ASP A 157 -4.64 -5.18 -11.99
N VAL A 158 -4.28 -6.47 -11.87
CA VAL A 158 -4.32 -7.22 -10.60
C VAL A 158 -3.35 -6.63 -9.58
N ARG A 159 -2.11 -6.31 -9.98
CA ARG A 159 -1.13 -5.63 -9.11
C ARG A 159 -1.71 -4.32 -8.57
N ASP A 160 -2.27 -3.50 -9.45
CA ASP A 160 -2.80 -2.18 -9.10
C ASP A 160 -4.05 -2.32 -8.22
N ALA A 161 -4.94 -3.28 -8.52
CA ALA A 161 -6.09 -3.60 -7.69
C ALA A 161 -5.67 -4.08 -6.29
N PHE A 162 -4.64 -4.91 -6.20
CA PHE A 162 -4.08 -5.36 -4.93
C PHE A 162 -3.51 -4.18 -4.13
N ALA A 163 -2.73 -3.29 -4.74
CA ALA A 163 -2.21 -2.08 -4.10
C ALA A 163 -3.33 -1.21 -3.51
N LYS A 164 -4.36 -0.92 -4.31
CA LYS A 164 -5.56 -0.17 -3.91
C LYS A 164 -6.30 -0.85 -2.76
N GLY A 165 -6.42 -2.17 -2.80
CA GLY A 165 -7.05 -2.98 -1.78
C GLY A 165 -6.30 -2.95 -0.45
N VAL A 166 -4.98 -3.12 -0.48
CA VAL A 166 -4.10 -3.07 0.69
C VAL A 166 -4.16 -1.69 1.35
N TYR A 167 -3.96 -0.61 0.59
CA TYR A 167 -4.04 0.75 1.13
C TYR A 167 -5.43 1.08 1.68
N GLY A 168 -6.49 0.67 0.98
CA GLY A 168 -7.86 0.85 1.43
C GLY A 168 -8.14 0.15 2.76
N ARG A 169 -7.65 -1.08 2.95
CA ARG A 169 -7.78 -1.81 4.22
C ARG A 169 -6.97 -1.17 5.34
N LEU A 170 -5.74 -0.73 5.05
CA LEU A 170 -4.91 0.01 6.01
C LEU A 170 -5.63 1.26 6.51
N PHE A 171 -6.20 2.06 5.60
CA PHE A 171 -6.95 3.28 5.96
C PHE A 171 -8.14 2.97 6.88
N VAL A 172 -8.96 1.98 6.53
CA VAL A 172 -10.11 1.57 7.36
C VAL A 172 -9.65 1.10 8.74
N TRP A 173 -8.55 0.35 8.81
CA TRP A 173 -7.99 -0.11 10.07
C TRP A 173 -7.50 1.06 10.94
N ILE A 174 -6.79 2.04 10.36
CA ILE A 174 -6.35 3.26 11.07
C ILE A 174 -7.58 4.02 11.61
N VAL A 175 -8.60 4.26 10.78
CA VAL A 175 -9.84 4.94 11.22
C VAL A 175 -10.53 4.18 12.36
N LYS A 176 -10.59 2.84 12.28
CA LYS A 176 -11.14 2.02 13.36
C LYS A 176 -10.34 2.17 14.65
N LYS A 177 -9.00 2.18 14.58
CA LYS A 177 -8.13 2.38 15.74
C LYS A 177 -8.32 3.76 16.36
N LEU A 178 -8.42 4.81 15.54
CA LEU A 178 -8.73 6.19 15.98
C LEU A 178 -10.08 6.26 16.69
N ASN A 179 -11.12 5.68 16.08
CA ASN A 179 -12.45 5.66 16.67
C ASN A 179 -12.45 4.93 18.03
N ASN A 180 -11.72 3.83 18.17
CA ASN A 180 -11.61 3.11 19.43
C ASN A 180 -10.85 3.91 20.51
N ALA A 181 -9.86 4.73 20.12
CA ALA A 181 -9.10 5.57 21.06
C ALA A 181 -9.91 6.78 21.56
N ILE A 182 -10.78 7.34 20.70
CA ILE A 182 -11.58 8.53 21.02
C ILE A 182 -12.92 8.15 21.67
N TYR A 183 -13.49 7.02 21.28
CA TYR A 183 -14.77 6.55 21.82
C TYR A 183 -14.62 6.19 23.30
N ARG A 184 -15.29 6.98 24.15
CA ARG A 184 -15.48 6.65 25.57
C ARG A 184 -16.89 6.10 25.75
N GLU A 185 -17.08 5.02 26.50
CA GLU A 185 -18.44 4.60 26.86
C GLU A 185 -19.12 5.66 27.75
N SER A 186 -20.42 5.84 27.57
CA SER A 186 -21.20 6.75 28.41
C SER A 186 -21.39 6.11 29.78
N PRO A 187 -20.94 6.72 30.88
CA PRO A 187 -21.26 6.21 32.21
C PRO A 187 -22.79 6.22 32.37
N ASN A 188 -23.38 5.07 32.73
CA ASN A 188 -24.77 4.93 33.15
C ASN A 188 -25.86 5.12 32.06
N GLY A 189 -25.58 4.83 30.79
CA GLY A 189 -26.63 4.80 29.75
C GLY A 189 -27.23 6.16 29.40
N ALA A 190 -26.57 7.26 29.79
CA ALA A 190 -27.00 8.61 29.44
C ALA A 190 -26.92 8.84 27.92
N LYS A 191 -27.97 9.45 27.36
CA LYS A 191 -28.09 9.81 25.94
C LYS A 191 -26.94 10.75 25.55
N ARG A 192 -26.10 10.37 24.59
CA ARG A 192 -25.05 11.24 24.05
C ARG A 192 -25.64 12.25 23.09
N THR A 193 -25.28 13.52 23.28
CA THR A 193 -25.42 14.55 22.25
C THR A 193 -24.11 14.63 21.45
N SER A 194 -24.22 14.93 20.16
CA SER A 194 -23.07 15.08 19.28
C SER A 194 -23.36 16.18 18.25
N ILE A 195 -22.31 16.89 17.83
CA ILE A 195 -22.38 17.88 16.76
C ILE A 195 -21.60 17.29 15.58
N GLY A 196 -22.28 17.05 14.47
CA GLY A 196 -21.64 16.60 13.23
C GLY A 196 -21.04 17.79 12.49
N VAL A 197 -19.79 17.64 12.04
CA VAL A 197 -19.15 18.57 11.10
C VAL A 197 -18.93 17.79 9.80
N LEU A 198 -19.52 18.29 8.71
CA LEU A 198 -19.39 17.74 7.35
C LEU A 198 -18.34 18.52 6.57
#